data_AF-A0A6G8Q4Z6-F1
#
_entry.id   AF-A0A6G8Q4Z6-F1
#
_cell.length_a   1.000
_cell.length_b   1.000
_cell.length_c   1.000
_cell.angle_alpha   90.00
_cell.angle_beta   90.00
_cell.angle_gamma   90.00
#
_symmetry.space_group_name_H-M   'P 1'
#
loop_
_entity.id
_entity.type
_entity.pdbx_description
1 polymer ?
#
loop_
_entity_poly.entity_id
_entity_poly.type
_entity_poly.pdbx_seq_one_letter_code
_entity_poly.pdbx_strand_id
1 'polypeptide(L)'
;MDLGGVPISSLTVRQGAGRFELDFSAPNPAPMETFEVSSGAAGIELKNLANANFSEMRLSGGAAGYELDFGGKLSRNANVAVEAGLSGVDIEVPASTAAKIVAETTLGSVDVGDGFEKREGAFWTGSGTGPMLTVRAGVRLGSLKLRTA
;
A
#
# COMPACT_ATOMS: atom_id res chain seq x y z
N MET A 1 3.81 -12.21 10.37
CA MET A 1 3.36 -11.66 11.68
C MET A 1 1.94 -11.17 11.50
N ASP A 2 1.07 -11.33 12.49
CA ASP A 2 -0.31 -10.84 12.41
C ASP A 2 -0.58 -9.85 13.54
N LEU A 3 -1.10 -8.67 13.20
CA LEU A 3 -1.49 -7.59 14.11
C LEU A 3 -3.00 -7.30 14.05
N GLY A 4 -3.79 -8.18 13.45
CA GLY A 4 -5.24 -8.08 13.38
C GLY A 4 -5.88 -7.95 14.76
N GLY A 5 -6.83 -7.00 14.90
CA GLY A 5 -7.57 -6.76 16.15
C GLY A 5 -6.76 -6.13 17.30
N VAL A 6 -5.46 -5.88 17.11
CA VAL A 6 -4.62 -5.25 18.12
C VAL A 6 -4.85 -3.73 18.10
N PRO A 7 -5.12 -3.06 19.25
CA PRO A 7 -5.34 -1.63 19.32
C PRO A 7 -4.02 -0.86 19.16
N ILE A 8 -3.62 -0.57 17.92
CA ILE A 8 -2.35 0.09 17.61
C ILE A 8 -2.62 1.52 17.13
N SER A 9 -2.01 2.52 17.76
CA SER A 9 -2.15 3.93 17.36
C SER A 9 -0.99 4.44 16.49
N SER A 10 0.16 3.75 16.51
CA SER A 10 1.33 4.03 15.67
C SER A 10 2.16 2.76 15.50
N LEU A 11 2.68 2.54 14.29
CA LEU A 11 3.52 1.37 13.98
C LEU A 11 4.74 1.79 13.15
N THR A 12 5.91 1.31 13.55
CA THR A 12 7.15 1.43 12.77
C THR A 12 7.75 0.06 12.55
N VAL A 13 8.00 -0.29 11.29
CA VAL A 13 8.66 -1.53 10.87
C VAL A 13 9.99 -1.18 10.20
N ARG A 14 11.08 -1.78 10.68
CA ARG A 14 12.42 -1.62 10.10
C ARG A 14 12.97 -2.99 9.73
N GLN A 15 13.14 -3.23 8.44
CA GLN A 15 13.66 -4.49 7.90
C GLN A 15 14.96 -4.23 7.13
N GLY A 16 16.04 -4.94 7.49
CA GLY A 16 17.33 -4.79 6.80
C GLY A 16 17.40 -5.61 5.50
N ALA A 17 17.37 -6.93 5.64
CA ALA A 17 17.45 -7.91 4.55
C ALA A 17 16.53 -9.09 4.82
N GLY A 18 16.25 -9.91 3.79
CA GLY A 18 15.43 -11.12 3.91
C GLY A 18 13.99 -10.92 3.49
N ARG A 19 13.05 -11.64 4.11
CA ARG A 19 11.60 -11.51 3.85
C ARG A 19 10.89 -11.16 5.14
N PHE A 20 9.96 -10.21 5.07
CA PHE A 20 9.08 -9.84 6.17
C PHE A 20 7.63 -9.81 5.68
N GLU A 21 6.76 -10.44 6.45
CA GLU A 21 5.33 -10.52 6.18
C GLU A 21 4.56 -10.00 7.40
N LEU A 22 3.62 -9.08 7.15
CA LEU A 22 2.73 -8.53 8.14
C LEU A 22 1.29 -8.54 7.61
N ASP A 23 0.37 -9.04 8.43
CA ASP A 23 -1.06 -9.06 8.16
C ASP A 23 -1.82 -8.28 9.25
N PHE A 24 -2.91 -7.64 8.84
CA PHE A 24 -3.96 -7.14 9.72
C PHE A 24 -5.22 -7.98 9.50
N SER A 25 -5.20 -9.23 9.96
CA SER A 25 -6.24 -10.22 9.67
C SER A 25 -7.65 -9.83 10.16
N ALA A 26 -7.71 -8.91 11.12
CA ALA A 26 -8.93 -8.28 11.63
C ALA A 26 -8.74 -6.76 11.83
N PRO A 27 -9.82 -5.95 11.77
CA PRO A 27 -9.71 -4.50 11.94
C PRO A 27 -9.04 -4.08 13.26
N ASN A 28 -8.08 -3.17 13.18
CA ASN A 28 -7.50 -2.47 14.32
C ASN A 28 -8.59 -1.59 14.98
N PRO A 29 -8.99 -1.88 16.23
CA PRO A 29 -10.09 -1.16 16.88
C PRO A 29 -9.71 0.27 17.29
N ALA A 30 -8.42 0.62 17.28
CA ALA A 30 -7.94 1.98 17.54
C ALA A 30 -7.62 2.70 16.22
N PRO A 31 -7.86 4.02 16.11
CA PRO A 31 -7.33 4.81 15.00
C PRO A 31 -5.80 4.82 15.08
N MET A 32 -5.16 4.41 13.99
CA MET A 32 -3.72 4.55 13.80
C MET A 32 -3.44 5.87 13.10
N GLU A 33 -2.54 6.69 13.63
CA GLU A 33 -2.20 7.95 12.98
C GLU A 33 -1.11 7.73 11.92
N THR A 34 -0.10 6.93 12.25
CA THR A 34 1.09 6.71 11.40
C THR A 34 1.47 5.23 11.30
N PHE A 35 1.72 4.77 10.09
CA PHE A 35 2.34 3.49 9.80
C PHE A 35 3.59 3.68 8.92
N GLU A 36 4.77 3.48 9.48
CA GLU A 36 6.05 3.64 8.77
C GLU A 36 6.73 2.30 8.52
N VAL A 37 7.16 2.08 7.28
CA VAL A 37 7.92 0.90 6.86
C VAL A 37 9.20 1.35 6.17
N SER A 38 10.35 0.91 6.69
CA SER A 38 11.65 1.12 6.04
C SER A 38 12.31 -0.22 5.74
N SER A 39 12.67 -0.46 4.48
CA SER A 39 13.33 -1.68 4.00
C SER A 39 14.64 -1.38 3.26
N GLY A 40 15.67 -2.19 3.52
CA GLY A 40 16.92 -2.18 2.75
C GLY A 40 16.81 -3.02 1.47
N ALA A 41 17.25 -4.28 1.56
CA ALA A 41 17.17 -5.26 0.48
C ALA A 41 16.32 -6.46 0.92
N ALA A 42 15.08 -6.18 1.34
CA ALA A 42 14.17 -7.17 1.88
C ALA A 42 12.83 -7.18 1.15
N GLY A 43 12.36 -8.37 0.81
CA GLY A 43 10.99 -8.57 0.32
C GLY A 43 10.00 -8.27 1.44
N ILE A 44 9.07 -7.36 1.20
CA ILE A 44 8.02 -6.99 2.15
C ILE A 44 6.67 -7.36 1.57
N GLU A 45 5.87 -8.09 2.34
CA GLU A 45 4.49 -8.43 2.03
C GLU A 45 3.59 -7.92 3.15
N LEU A 46 2.70 -6.98 2.82
CA LEU A 46 1.76 -6.38 3.76
C LEU A 46 0.34 -6.69 3.31
N LYS A 47 -0.41 -7.40 4.14
CA LYS A 47 -1.75 -7.91 3.85
C LYS A 47 -2.82 -7.15 4.61
N ASN A 48 -4.00 -7.08 3.99
CA ASN A 48 -5.20 -6.49 4.59
C ASN A 48 -4.98 -5.07 5.16
N LEU A 49 -4.19 -4.24 4.49
CA LEU A 49 -3.77 -2.92 5.00
C LEU A 49 -4.94 -2.01 5.36
N ALA A 50 -6.11 -2.15 4.72
CA ALA A 50 -7.26 -1.32 5.07
C ALA A 50 -7.79 -1.62 6.49
N ASN A 51 -7.54 -2.82 7.04
CA ASN A 51 -7.87 -3.16 8.43
C ASN A 51 -6.97 -2.44 9.45
N ALA A 52 -5.81 -1.90 9.06
CA ALA A 52 -4.88 -1.26 9.99
C ALA A 52 -5.39 0.07 10.56
N ASN A 53 -6.45 0.66 9.96
CA ASN A 53 -7.09 1.89 10.41
C ASN A 53 -6.13 3.10 10.50
N PHE A 54 -5.13 3.16 9.61
CA PHE A 54 -4.20 4.29 9.54
C PHE A 54 -4.78 5.48 8.77
N SER A 55 -4.40 6.71 9.15
CA SER A 55 -4.54 7.88 8.27
C SER A 55 -3.34 8.12 7.36
N GLU A 56 -2.14 7.82 7.83
CA GLU A 56 -0.90 8.06 7.08
C GLU A 56 -0.04 6.81 7.08
N MET A 57 0.37 6.37 5.91
CA MET A 57 1.33 5.30 5.71
C MET A 57 2.50 5.77 4.84
N ARG A 58 3.72 5.44 5.25
CA ARG A 58 4.94 5.68 4.46
C ARG A 58 5.73 4.41 4.32
N LEU A 59 6.06 4.06 3.09
CA LEU A 59 6.99 2.99 2.77
C LEU A 59 8.19 3.58 2.03
N SER A 60 9.38 3.37 2.59
CA SER A 60 10.65 3.70 1.95
C SER A 60 11.51 2.46 1.80
N GLY A 61 11.89 2.16 0.56
CA GLY A 61 12.47 0.89 0.19
C GLY A 61 13.69 0.98 -0.73
N GLY A 62 14.71 0.16 -0.47
CA GLY A 62 15.86 0.02 -1.35
C GLY A 62 15.63 -0.97 -2.49
N ALA A 63 16.52 -1.96 -2.60
CA ALA A 63 16.53 -2.94 -3.69
C ALA A 63 15.75 -4.21 -3.31
N ALA A 64 14.45 -4.26 -3.57
CA ALA A 64 13.60 -5.38 -3.15
C ALA A 64 12.25 -5.47 -3.88
N GLY A 65 11.42 -6.45 -3.50
CA GLY A 65 10.01 -6.55 -3.87
C GLY A 65 9.10 -6.07 -2.74
N TYR A 66 8.02 -5.37 -3.09
CA TYR A 66 7.00 -4.89 -2.17
C TYR A 66 5.63 -5.32 -2.68
N GLU A 67 4.90 -6.09 -1.87
CA GLU A 67 3.53 -6.51 -2.12
C GLU A 67 2.64 -5.81 -1.09
N LEU A 68 1.78 -4.91 -1.57
CA LEU A 68 0.91 -4.07 -0.74
C LEU A 68 -0.54 -4.38 -1.07
N ASP A 69 -1.16 -5.22 -0.23
CA ASP A 69 -2.56 -5.58 -0.33
C ASP A 69 -3.40 -4.69 0.59
N PHE A 70 -4.28 -3.87 -0.02
CA PHE A 70 -5.25 -3.00 0.63
C PHE A 70 -6.62 -3.65 0.83
N GLY A 71 -6.64 -4.97 0.98
CA GLY A 71 -7.77 -5.75 1.46
C GLY A 71 -8.25 -5.32 2.86
N GLY A 72 -9.41 -5.84 3.26
CA GLY A 72 -10.06 -5.46 4.51
C GLY A 72 -11.05 -4.29 4.33
N LYS A 73 -11.31 -3.55 5.42
CA LYS A 73 -12.31 -2.48 5.45
C LYS A 73 -11.69 -1.13 5.79
N LEU A 74 -11.64 -0.24 4.82
CA LEU A 74 -11.23 1.15 5.03
C LEU A 74 -12.27 1.91 5.86
N SER A 75 -11.90 2.30 7.08
CA SER A 75 -12.78 2.97 8.06
C SER A 75 -12.70 4.50 8.03
N ARG A 76 -11.61 5.07 7.50
CA ARG A 76 -11.35 6.51 7.39
C ARG A 76 -10.50 6.80 6.15
N ASN A 77 -10.45 8.06 5.74
CA ASN A 77 -9.55 8.46 4.66
C ASN A 77 -8.10 8.16 5.05
N ALA A 78 -7.34 7.65 4.09
CA ALA A 78 -5.97 7.25 4.30
C ALA A 78 -5.08 7.73 3.16
N ASN A 79 -3.89 8.22 3.49
CA ASN A 79 -2.86 8.62 2.56
C ASN A 79 -1.67 7.66 2.66
N VAL A 80 -1.18 7.22 1.51
CA VAL A 80 -0.06 6.30 1.39
C VAL A 80 0.98 6.91 0.48
N ALA A 81 2.22 7.00 0.96
CA ALA A 81 3.38 7.34 0.16
C ALA A 81 4.32 6.13 0.07
N VAL A 82 4.61 5.70 -1.16
CA VAL A 82 5.56 4.62 -1.45
C VAL A 82 6.71 5.18 -2.26
N GLU A 83 7.92 5.09 -1.74
CA GLU A 83 9.15 5.46 -2.43
C GLU A 83 10.10 4.26 -2.44
N ALA A 84 10.38 3.73 -3.63
CA ALA A 84 11.26 2.58 -3.79
C ALA A 84 12.36 2.82 -4.83
N GLY A 85 13.54 2.27 -4.54
CA GLY A 85 14.75 2.43 -5.34
C GLY A 85 14.79 1.53 -6.58
N LEU A 86 15.33 0.32 -6.42
CA LEU A 86 15.44 -0.70 -7.47
C LEU A 86 14.49 -1.85 -7.14
N SER A 87 13.26 -1.82 -7.64
CA SER A 87 12.21 -2.64 -7.04
C SER A 87 11.07 -3.01 -7.97
N GLY A 88 10.41 -4.12 -7.62
CA GLY A 88 9.02 -4.38 -7.99
C GLY A 88 8.10 -3.91 -6.87
N VAL A 89 7.10 -3.09 -7.20
CA VAL A 89 6.03 -2.70 -6.28
C VAL A 89 4.72 -3.17 -6.87
N ASP A 90 4.08 -4.13 -6.22
CA ASP A 90 2.75 -4.62 -6.56
C ASP A 90 1.76 -4.06 -5.53
N ILE A 91 0.77 -3.29 -6.00
CA ILE A 91 -0.29 -2.69 -5.18
C ILE A 91 -1.61 -3.30 -5.62
N GLU A 92 -2.31 -3.90 -4.66
CA GLU A 92 -3.61 -4.51 -4.85
C GLU A 92 -4.66 -3.77 -4.04
N VAL A 93 -5.74 -3.34 -4.69
CA VAL A 93 -6.84 -2.61 -4.06
C VAL A 93 -8.18 -3.22 -4.46
N PRO A 94 -9.02 -3.69 -3.52
CA PRO A 94 -10.35 -4.20 -3.85
C PRO A 94 -11.18 -3.17 -4.63
N ALA A 95 -11.93 -3.61 -5.65
CA ALA A 95 -12.76 -2.71 -6.46
C ALA A 95 -13.83 -1.96 -5.64
N SER A 96 -14.23 -2.52 -4.49
CA SER A 96 -15.16 -1.92 -3.53
C SER A 96 -14.58 -0.77 -2.71
N THR A 97 -13.26 -0.63 -2.66
CA THR A 97 -12.56 0.45 -1.94
C THR A 97 -12.45 1.68 -2.84
N ALA A 98 -12.92 2.84 -2.39
CA ALA A 98 -12.69 4.09 -3.11
C ALA A 98 -11.21 4.45 -3.05
N ALA A 99 -10.52 4.45 -4.19
CA ALA A 99 -9.09 4.71 -4.25
C ALA A 99 -8.71 5.64 -5.40
N LYS A 100 -7.71 6.49 -5.13
CA LYS A 100 -7.01 7.34 -6.08
C LYS A 100 -5.53 7.03 -6.01
N ILE A 101 -4.95 6.56 -7.10
CA ILE A 101 -3.57 6.07 -7.14
C ILE A 101 -2.79 6.83 -8.20
N VAL A 102 -1.75 7.56 -7.78
CA VAL A 102 -0.73 8.10 -8.68
C VAL A 102 0.45 7.13 -8.66
N ALA A 103 0.70 6.49 -9.79
CA ALA A 103 1.74 5.49 -9.96
C ALA A 103 2.74 5.96 -11.03
N GLU A 104 4.01 6.11 -10.64
CA GLU A 104 5.05 6.66 -11.49
C GLU A 104 6.35 5.86 -11.37
N THR A 105 7.05 5.69 -12.50
CA THR A 105 8.39 5.13 -12.56
C THR A 105 9.34 6.11 -13.27
N THR A 106 10.58 6.25 -12.80
CA THR A 106 11.59 7.05 -13.54
C THR A 106 12.15 6.26 -14.72
N LEU A 107 12.60 5.03 -14.48
CA LEU A 107 13.12 4.11 -15.48
C LEU A 107 12.47 2.75 -15.28
N GLY A 108 11.42 2.47 -16.04
CA GLY A 108 10.58 1.32 -15.73
C GLY A 108 9.27 1.29 -16.47
N SER A 109 8.37 0.45 -15.96
CA SER A 109 7.00 0.34 -16.45
C SER A 109 5.99 0.43 -15.32
N VAL A 110 4.86 1.08 -15.63
CA VAL A 110 3.65 1.01 -14.83
C VAL A 110 2.69 0.08 -15.58
N ASP A 111 2.36 -1.04 -14.96
CA ASP A 111 1.41 -2.02 -15.47
C ASP A 111 0.12 -1.93 -14.65
N VAL A 112 -0.99 -1.59 -15.30
CA VAL A 112 -2.29 -1.40 -14.65
C VAL A 112 -3.25 -2.42 -15.21
N GLY A 113 -3.79 -3.25 -14.32
CA GLY A 113 -4.82 -4.22 -14.66
C GLY A 113 -6.20 -3.57 -14.87
N ASP A 114 -7.20 -4.42 -15.08
CA ASP A 114 -8.59 -3.99 -15.17
C ASP A 114 -9.11 -3.41 -13.83
N GLY A 115 -10.27 -2.76 -13.87
CA GLY A 115 -10.93 -2.21 -12.67
C GLY A 115 -10.46 -0.80 -12.28
N PHE A 116 -9.49 -0.25 -12.99
CA PHE A 116 -9.05 1.14 -12.85
C PHE A 116 -9.44 2.01 -14.02
N GLU A 117 -9.86 3.23 -13.72
CA GLU A 117 -10.08 4.29 -14.69
C GLU A 117 -9.04 5.39 -14.54
N LYS A 118 -8.37 5.72 -15.65
CA LYS A 118 -7.38 6.80 -15.66
C LYS A 118 -8.06 8.16 -15.81
N ARG A 119 -7.93 9.02 -14.80
CA ARG A 119 -8.49 10.38 -14.78
C ARG A 119 -7.50 11.33 -14.11
N GLU A 120 -7.22 12.47 -14.74
CA GLU A 120 -6.38 13.55 -14.17
C GLU A 120 -4.98 13.07 -13.71
N GLY A 121 -4.36 12.15 -14.45
CA GLY A 121 -3.03 11.61 -14.10
C GLY A 121 -3.02 10.60 -12.94
N ALA A 122 -4.18 10.19 -12.44
CA ALA A 122 -4.33 9.14 -11.44
C ALA A 122 -5.20 7.99 -11.95
N PHE A 123 -5.06 6.82 -11.33
CA PHE A 123 -5.90 5.65 -11.51
C PHE A 123 -6.92 5.59 -10.38
N TRP A 124 -8.19 5.47 -10.74
CA TRP A 124 -9.30 5.47 -9.80
C TRP A 124 -10.02 4.12 -9.85
N THR A 125 -10.43 3.59 -8.70
CA THR A 125 -11.36 2.45 -8.70
C THR A 125 -12.74 2.92 -9.16
N GLY A 126 -13.39 2.15 -10.04
CA GLY A 126 -14.64 2.58 -10.70
C GLY A 126 -15.89 2.59 -9.82
N SER A 127 -15.95 1.72 -8.80
CA SER A 127 -17.17 1.46 -8.00
C SER A 127 -16.97 1.64 -6.48
N GLY A 128 -15.81 2.13 -6.05
CA GLY A 128 -15.52 2.33 -4.65
C GLY A 128 -16.38 3.42 -4.01
N THR A 129 -16.81 3.22 -2.77
CA THR A 129 -17.62 4.20 -2.01
C THR A 129 -17.09 4.36 -0.58
N GLY A 130 -17.48 5.45 0.09
CA GLY A 130 -17.08 5.72 1.47
C GLY A 130 -15.74 6.47 1.56
N PRO A 131 -14.91 6.17 2.58
CA PRO A 131 -13.62 6.81 2.74
C PRO A 131 -12.69 6.57 1.55
N MET A 132 -11.82 7.53 1.28
CA MET A 132 -10.89 7.51 0.15
C MET A 132 -9.49 7.06 0.57
N LEU A 133 -8.96 6.05 -0.12
CA LEU A 133 -7.56 5.66 -0.10
C LEU A 133 -6.79 6.45 -1.17
N THR A 134 -5.89 7.34 -0.76
CA THR A 134 -5.03 8.08 -1.68
C THR A 134 -3.62 7.50 -1.65
N VAL A 135 -3.15 6.97 -2.77
CA VAL A 135 -1.82 6.38 -2.89
C VAL A 135 -0.98 7.20 -3.86
N ARG A 136 0.23 7.56 -3.44
CA ARG A 136 1.30 8.05 -4.33
C ARG A 136 2.45 7.07 -4.27
N ALA A 137 2.71 6.40 -5.37
CA ALA A 137 3.75 5.38 -5.47
C ALA A 137 4.76 5.75 -6.56
N GLY A 138 6.03 5.85 -6.15
CA GLY A 138 7.16 6.18 -7.00
C GLY A 138 8.23 5.09 -6.93
N VAL A 139 8.62 4.57 -8.09
CA VAL A 139 9.74 3.63 -8.23
C VAL A 139 10.81 4.26 -9.11
N ARG A 140 12.06 4.35 -8.64
CA ARG A 140 13.13 4.93 -9.45
C ARG A 140 13.49 4.01 -10.62
N LEU A 141 13.85 2.77 -10.36
CA LEU A 141 14.16 1.75 -11.35
C LEU A 141 13.35 0.48 -11.08
N GLY A 142 12.59 0.00 -12.07
CA GLY A 142 11.86 -1.26 -11.95
C GLY A 142 10.42 -1.17 -12.43
N SER A 143 9.50 -1.81 -11.71
CA SER A 143 8.11 -1.96 -12.15
C SER A 143 7.14 -1.62 -11.03
N LEU A 144 6.04 -0.97 -11.39
CA LEU A 144 4.90 -0.78 -10.52
C LEU A 144 3.69 -1.48 -11.14
N LYS A 145 3.09 -2.43 -10.43
CA LYS A 145 1.85 -3.09 -10.86
C LYS A 145 0.69 -2.65 -10.00
N LEU A 146 -0.42 -2.29 -10.65
CA LEU A 146 -1.70 -2.05 -10.00
C LEU A 146 -2.66 -3.17 -10.38
N ARG A 147 -3.31 -3.76 -9.38
CA ARG A 147 -4.31 -4.82 -9.53
C ARG A 147 -5.53 -4.54 -8.67
N THR A 148 -6.68 -4.99 -9.12
CA THR A 148 -7.85 -5.12 -8.25
C THR A 148 -7.92 -6.55 -7.73
N ALA A 149 -8.18 -6.69 -6.42
CA ALA A 149 -8.51 -7.96 -5.78
C ALA A 149 -9.88 -8.47 -6.21
#